data_AF-A0A373NIS1-F1
#
_entry.id   AF-A0A373NIS1-F1
#
_cell.length_a   1.000
_cell.length_b   1.000
_cell.length_c   1.000
_cell.angle_alpha   90.00
_cell.angle_beta   90.00
_cell.angle_gamma   90.00
#
_symmetry.space_group_name_H-M   'P 1'
#
loop_
_entity.id
_entity.type
_entity.pdbx_description
1 polymer ?
#
loop_
_entity_poly.entity_id
_entity_poly.type
_entity_poly.pdbx_seq_one_letter_code
_entity_poly.pdbx_strand_id
1 'polypeptide(L)'
;MNEAVTKRFLLYFRLMMLVWILIANAFFHVIEFDYSWLVFLSNIMLFTMEGDIKDRFISVELGGLAGMVLTVLAMLAIAALTPVLGGLPGLLVPLAVVLFILIILHPYAPKVLNNVGFAYLTVACIDAETFAANLPRFFFVYIVGSLVFNGVCILLMKPAKALAAKTVKA
;
A
#
# COMPACT_ATOMS: atom_id res chain seq x y z
N MET A 1 9.43 -9.57 -26.00
CA MET A 1 8.02 -9.74 -26.41
C MET A 1 7.76 -8.74 -27.54
N ASN A 2 7.09 -9.14 -28.63
CA ASN A 2 6.80 -8.24 -29.75
C ASN A 2 6.10 -6.97 -29.24
N GLU A 3 6.48 -5.78 -29.72
CA GLU A 3 5.97 -4.49 -29.24
C GLU A 3 4.43 -4.42 -29.28
N ALA A 4 3.82 -4.95 -30.34
CA ALA A 4 2.37 -5.06 -30.47
C ALA A 4 1.73 -5.94 -29.38
N VAL A 5 2.38 -7.05 -29.01
CA VAL A 5 1.93 -7.95 -27.93
C VAL A 5 2.08 -7.26 -26.57
N THR A 6 3.13 -6.47 -26.37
CA THR A 6 3.34 -5.68 -25.15
C THR A 6 2.25 -4.64 -24.95
N LYS A 7 1.90 -3.88 -25.99
CA LYS A 7 0.81 -2.88 -25.90
C LYS A 7 -0.54 -3.54 -25.59
N ARG A 8 -0.88 -4.64 -26.26
CA ARG A 8 -2.13 -5.39 -25.98
C ARG A 8 -2.15 -6.02 -24.59
N PHE A 9 -1.02 -6.58 -24.15
CA PHE A 9 -0.88 -7.12 -22.79
C PHE A 9 -1.18 -6.05 -21.74
N LEU A 10 -0.55 -4.87 -21.85
CA LEU A 10 -0.76 -3.78 -20.89
C LEU A 10 -2.23 -3.33 -20.87
N LEU A 11 -2.88 -3.26 -22.03
CA LEU A 11 -4.30 -2.92 -22.10
C LEU A 11 -5.17 -3.97 -21.40
N TYR A 12 -5.04 -5.26 -21.75
CA TYR A 12 -5.85 -6.32 -21.14
C TYR A 12 -5.60 -6.44 -19.64
N PHE A 13 -4.34 -6.32 -19.23
CA PHE A 13 -3.99 -6.33 -17.81
C PHE A 13 -4.67 -5.17 -17.06
N ARG A 14 -4.61 -3.94 -17.59
CA ARG A 14 -5.28 -2.78 -16.99
C ARG A 14 -6.80 -2.93 -16.92
N LEU A 15 -7.43 -3.50 -17.95
CA LEU A 15 -8.87 -3.75 -17.97
C LEU A 15 -9.28 -4.84 -16.95
N MET A 16 -8.54 -5.94 -16.88
CA MET A 16 -8.76 -6.99 -15.88
C MET A 16 -8.58 -6.46 -14.45
N MET A 17 -7.60 -5.58 -14.26
CA MET A 17 -7.36 -4.88 -13.00
C MET A 17 -8.52 -3.97 -12.62
N LEU A 18 -9.04 -3.17 -13.56
CA LEU A 18 -10.22 -2.34 -13.32
C LEU A 18 -11.41 -3.18 -12.85
N VAL A 19 -11.70 -4.28 -13.55
CA VAL A 19 -12.77 -5.21 -13.17
C VAL A 19 -12.53 -5.78 -11.78
N TRP A 20 -11.30 -6.19 -11.46
CA TRP A 20 -10.96 -6.72 -10.14
C TRP A 20 -11.15 -5.67 -9.02
N ILE A 21 -10.70 -4.44 -9.23
CA ILE A 21 -10.90 -3.33 -8.30
C ILE A 21 -12.39 -3.07 -8.06
N LEU A 22 -13.21 -3.10 -9.12
CA LEU A 22 -14.65 -2.91 -9.00
C LEU A 22 -15.32 -4.05 -8.22
N ILE A 23 -14.93 -5.31 -8.47
CA ILE A 23 -15.42 -6.48 -7.74
C ILE A 23 -15.07 -6.35 -6.25
N ALA A 24 -13.82 -6.03 -5.93
CA ALA A 24 -13.39 -5.88 -4.56
C ALA A 24 -14.08 -4.71 -3.85
N ASN A 25 -14.27 -3.57 -4.53
CA ASN A 25 -15.02 -2.43 -3.98
C ASN A 25 -16.48 -2.81 -3.72
N ALA A 26 -17.14 -3.48 -4.67
CA ALA A 26 -18.51 -3.95 -4.48
C ALA A 26 -18.61 -4.92 -3.30
N PHE A 27 -17.65 -5.84 -3.15
CA PHE A 27 -17.58 -6.74 -2.01
C PHE A 27 -17.45 -5.98 -0.69
N PHE A 28 -16.45 -5.10 -0.55
CA PHE A 28 -16.24 -4.32 0.68
C PHE A 28 -17.41 -3.41 1.00
N HIS A 29 -18.08 -2.87 -0.01
CA HIS A 29 -19.27 -2.05 0.17
C HIS A 29 -20.44 -2.86 0.73
N VAL A 30 -20.70 -4.06 0.17
CA VAL A 30 -21.80 -4.93 0.61
C VAL A 30 -21.63 -5.41 2.06
N ILE A 31 -20.38 -5.60 2.52
CA ILE A 31 -20.09 -6.00 3.91
C ILE A 31 -19.83 -4.81 4.85
N GLU A 32 -20.06 -3.58 4.39
CA GLU A 32 -19.86 -2.33 5.15
C GLU A 32 -18.47 -2.26 5.81
N PHE A 33 -17.43 -2.57 5.05
CA PHE A 33 -16.08 -2.71 5.58
C PHE A 33 -15.30 -1.38 5.63
N ASP A 34 -15.23 -0.80 6.83
CA ASP A 34 -14.66 0.54 7.09
C ASP A 34 -13.16 0.69 6.75
N TYR A 35 -12.40 -0.40 6.76
CA TYR A 35 -10.93 -0.35 6.60
C TYR A 35 -10.43 -0.82 5.24
N SER A 36 -11.33 -0.85 4.24
CA SER A 36 -11.01 -1.29 2.87
C SER A 36 -9.87 -0.50 2.21
N TRP A 37 -9.67 0.76 2.62
CA TRP A 37 -8.58 1.61 2.12
C TRP A 37 -7.18 1.01 2.33
N LEU A 38 -6.98 0.22 3.40
CA LEU A 38 -5.71 -0.49 3.67
C LEU A 38 -5.36 -1.47 2.55
N VAL A 39 -6.34 -1.99 1.84
CA VAL A 39 -6.12 -2.92 0.74
C VAL A 39 -5.80 -2.15 -0.55
N PHE A 40 -6.51 -1.05 -0.80
CA PHE A 40 -6.38 -0.29 -2.04
C PHE A 40 -5.13 0.58 -2.11
N LEU A 41 -4.65 1.11 -0.98
CA LEU A 41 -3.48 1.98 -0.95
C LEU A 41 -2.22 1.22 -1.38
N SER A 42 -2.10 -0.04 -0.94
CA SER A 42 -1.07 -0.98 -1.41
C SER A 42 -1.15 -1.19 -2.93
N ASN A 43 -2.37 -1.42 -3.42
CA ASN A 43 -2.58 -1.74 -4.82
C ASN A 43 -2.21 -0.61 -5.79
N ILE A 44 -2.61 0.62 -5.50
CA ILE A 44 -2.30 1.78 -6.36
C ILE A 44 -0.78 1.91 -6.53
N MET A 45 -0.03 1.70 -5.43
CA MET A 45 1.42 1.85 -5.44
C MET A 45 2.14 0.71 -6.17
N LEU A 46 1.59 -0.50 -6.19
CA LEU A 46 2.10 -1.61 -7.01
C LEU A 46 2.22 -1.24 -8.49
N PHE A 47 1.35 -0.35 -8.99
CA PHE A 47 1.33 0.07 -10.39
C PHE A 47 2.16 1.30 -10.71
N THR A 48 2.44 2.14 -9.73
CA THR A 48 3.25 3.36 -9.92
C THR A 48 4.74 3.10 -9.77
N MET A 49 5.12 2.03 -9.06
CA MET A 49 6.53 1.67 -8.89
C MET A 49 7.13 1.07 -10.18
N GLU A 50 8.39 1.40 -10.44
CA GLU A 50 9.17 0.80 -11.54
C GLU A 50 9.78 -0.56 -11.13
N GLY A 51 10.23 -1.37 -12.10
CA GLY A 51 10.89 -2.66 -11.85
C GLY A 51 10.03 -3.89 -12.14
N ASP A 52 10.47 -5.09 -11.74
CA ASP A 52 9.69 -6.32 -11.89
C ASP A 52 8.49 -6.36 -10.93
N ILE A 53 7.38 -6.97 -11.33
CA ILE A 53 6.16 -6.99 -10.51
C ILE A 53 6.36 -7.70 -9.17
N LYS A 54 7.24 -8.71 -9.08
CA LYS A 54 7.55 -9.36 -7.81
C LYS A 54 8.33 -8.44 -6.88
N ASP A 55 9.28 -7.69 -7.42
CA ASP A 55 10.05 -6.71 -6.65
C ASP A 55 9.16 -5.56 -6.17
N ARG A 56 8.25 -5.08 -7.04
CA ARG A 56 7.23 -4.08 -6.65
C ARG A 56 6.36 -4.60 -5.54
N PHE A 57 5.85 -5.83 -5.65
CA PHE A 57 5.03 -6.45 -4.62
C PHE A 57 5.74 -6.45 -3.28
N ILE A 58 6.96 -6.97 -3.22
CA ILE A 58 7.75 -6.98 -1.98
C ILE A 58 7.95 -5.56 -1.45
N SER A 59 8.28 -4.60 -2.31
CA SER A 59 8.52 -3.20 -1.91
C SER A 59 7.27 -2.51 -1.37
N VAL A 60 6.11 -2.79 -1.96
CA VAL A 60 4.82 -2.25 -1.51
C VAL A 60 4.43 -2.86 -0.16
N GLU A 61 4.53 -4.18 -0.01
CA GLU A 61 4.18 -4.86 1.24
C GLU A 61 5.15 -4.49 2.39
N LEU A 62 6.45 -4.37 2.11
CA LEU A 62 7.41 -3.95 3.12
C LEU A 62 7.26 -2.46 3.46
N GLY A 63 7.03 -1.63 2.44
CA GLY A 63 6.81 -0.20 2.59
C GLY A 63 5.61 0.11 3.45
N GLY A 64 4.44 -0.46 3.11
CA GLY A 64 3.22 -0.23 3.88
C GLY A 64 3.30 -0.76 5.31
N LEU A 65 3.91 -1.94 5.52
CA LEU A 65 4.17 -2.46 6.85
C LEU A 65 5.06 -1.53 7.68
N ALA A 66 6.16 -1.04 7.08
CA ALA A 66 7.04 -0.09 7.73
C ALA A 66 6.30 1.22 8.07
N GLY A 67 5.46 1.72 7.18
CA GLY A 67 4.60 2.88 7.42
C GLY A 67 3.72 2.71 8.66
N MET A 68 2.99 1.60 8.76
CA MET A 68 2.13 1.31 9.92
C MET A 68 2.91 1.13 11.22
N VAL A 69 4.07 0.45 11.18
CA VAL A 69 4.94 0.31 12.36
C VAL A 69 5.46 1.67 12.81
N LEU A 70 5.89 2.52 11.87
CA LEU A 70 6.31 3.88 12.15
C LEU A 70 5.17 4.74 12.74
N THR A 71 3.91 4.52 12.31
CA THR A 71 2.74 5.16 12.95
C THR A 71 2.63 4.75 14.41
N VAL A 72 2.73 3.45 14.74
CA VAL A 72 2.68 2.99 16.13
C VAL A 72 3.78 3.64 16.96
N LEU A 73 5.00 3.70 16.43
CA LEU A 73 6.13 4.34 17.11
C LEU A 73 5.90 5.85 17.30
N ALA A 74 5.34 6.53 16.28
CA ALA A 74 4.97 7.94 16.38
C ALA A 74 3.96 8.14 17.51
N MET A 75 2.89 7.33 17.55
CA MET A 75 1.84 7.43 18.56
C MET A 75 2.35 7.18 19.98
N LEU A 76 3.21 6.18 20.17
CA LEU A 76 3.83 5.90 21.46
C LEU A 76 4.72 7.07 21.91
N ALA A 77 5.51 7.63 20.98
CA ALA A 77 6.36 8.78 21.27
C ALA A 77 5.54 10.05 21.57
N ILE A 78 4.43 10.28 20.87
CA ILE A 78 3.49 11.37 21.15
C ILE A 78 2.93 11.21 22.57
N ALA A 79 2.39 10.02 22.90
CA ALA A 79 1.84 9.75 24.22
C ALA A 79 2.86 9.96 25.35
N ALA A 80 4.13 9.62 25.12
CA ALA A 80 5.21 9.81 26.08
C ALA A 80 5.67 11.28 26.21
N LEU A 81 5.68 12.04 25.12
CA LEU A 81 6.23 13.41 25.09
C LEU A 81 5.21 14.50 25.34
N THR A 82 3.92 14.29 25.03
CA THR A 82 2.86 15.27 25.29
C THR A 82 2.79 15.74 26.75
N PRO A 83 2.94 14.87 27.78
CA PRO A 83 2.95 15.31 29.18
C PRO A 83 4.11 16.23 29.56
N VAL A 84 5.23 16.17 28.82
CA VAL A 84 6.47 16.92 29.13
C VAL A 84 6.59 18.19 28.28
N LEU A 85 6.29 18.09 26.98
CA LEU A 85 6.48 19.15 26.00
C LEU A 85 5.20 19.94 25.68
N GLY A 86 4.06 19.49 26.20
CA GLY A 86 2.73 20.02 25.86
C GLY A 86 2.20 19.46 24.52
N GLY A 87 1.00 19.89 24.14
CA GLY A 87 0.26 19.32 22.99
C GLY A 87 0.98 19.45 21.65
N LEU A 88 1.17 20.67 21.15
CA LEU A 88 1.73 20.89 19.81
C LEU A 88 3.18 20.40 19.68
N PRO A 89 4.12 20.71 20.60
CA PRO A 89 5.48 20.19 20.49
C PRO A 89 5.56 18.67 20.72
N GLY A 90 4.74 18.12 21.62
CA GLY A 90 4.62 16.67 21.83
C GLY A 90 4.11 15.91 20.62
N LEU A 91 3.34 16.55 19.73
CA LEU A 91 2.95 16.00 18.42
C LEU A 91 4.06 16.16 17.36
N LEU A 92 4.55 17.39 17.18
CA LEU A 92 5.43 17.73 16.06
C LEU A 92 6.80 17.07 16.16
N VAL A 93 7.36 16.91 17.37
CA VAL A 93 8.69 16.34 17.54
C VAL A 93 8.73 14.85 17.12
N PRO A 94 7.88 13.95 17.63
CA PRO A 94 7.79 12.58 17.13
C PRO A 94 7.55 12.48 15.64
N LEU A 95 6.60 13.28 15.13
CA LEU A 95 6.24 13.27 13.72
C LEU A 95 7.43 13.67 12.84
N ALA A 96 8.16 14.73 13.22
CA ALA A 96 9.35 15.18 12.51
C ALA A 96 10.43 14.09 12.47
N VAL A 97 10.65 13.36 13.57
CA VAL A 97 11.62 12.26 13.63
C VAL A 97 11.22 11.12 12.70
N VAL A 98 9.95 10.72 12.72
CA VAL A 98 9.46 9.61 11.88
C VAL A 98 9.49 9.99 10.39
N LEU A 99 9.10 11.21 10.05
CA LEU A 99 9.19 11.74 8.67
C LEU A 99 10.66 11.85 8.22
N PHE A 100 11.56 12.25 9.12
CA PHE A 100 13.00 12.27 8.83
C PHE A 100 13.50 10.87 8.49
N ILE A 101 13.16 9.86 9.29
CA ILE A 101 13.51 8.46 8.99
C ILE A 101 12.99 8.08 7.61
N LEU A 102 11.72 8.33 7.33
CA LEU A 102 11.09 7.85 6.11
C LEU A 102 11.64 8.55 4.86
N ILE A 103 11.85 9.87 4.91
CA ILE A 103 12.24 10.69 3.75
C ILE A 103 13.77 10.70 3.58
N ILE A 104 14.52 10.94 4.66
CA ILE A 104 15.97 11.12 4.58
C ILE A 104 16.70 9.78 4.53
N LEU A 105 16.23 8.77 5.26
CA LEU A 105 16.86 7.44 5.21
C LEU A 105 16.38 6.57 4.04
N HIS A 106 15.43 7.05 3.23
CA HIS A 106 14.95 6.37 2.02
C HIS A 106 16.08 5.77 1.16
N PRO A 107 17.16 6.49 0.80
CA PRO A 107 18.20 5.95 -0.07
C PRO A 107 18.95 4.74 0.51
N TYR A 108 18.95 4.56 1.84
CA TYR A 108 19.64 3.46 2.51
C TYR A 108 18.78 2.20 2.63
N ALA A 109 17.44 2.34 2.63
CA ALA A 109 16.51 1.22 2.71
C ALA A 109 15.29 1.41 1.78
N PRO A 110 15.47 1.61 0.46
CA PRO A 110 14.42 2.07 -0.46
C PRO A 110 13.28 1.07 -0.69
N LYS A 111 13.45 -0.20 -0.27
CA LYS A 111 12.38 -1.21 -0.31
C LYS A 111 11.44 -1.14 0.90
N VAL A 112 11.88 -0.53 1.99
CA VAL A 112 11.18 -0.49 3.29
C VAL A 112 10.77 0.94 3.62
N LEU A 113 11.66 1.89 3.42
CA LEU A 113 11.41 3.31 3.58
C LEU A 113 11.12 3.87 2.20
N ASN A 114 9.84 3.92 1.83
CA ASN A 114 9.39 4.33 0.50
C ASN A 114 8.08 5.12 0.53
N ASN A 115 7.66 5.61 -0.62
CA ASN A 115 6.43 6.40 -0.77
C ASN A 115 5.17 5.64 -0.33
N VAL A 116 5.19 4.30 -0.35
CA VAL A 116 4.09 3.47 0.17
C VAL A 116 4.03 3.63 1.68
N GLY A 117 5.16 3.44 2.37
CA GLY A 117 5.24 3.66 3.81
C GLY A 117 4.85 5.07 4.21
N PHE A 118 5.23 6.07 3.43
CA PHE A 118 4.83 7.46 3.68
C PHE A 118 3.31 7.64 3.65
N ALA A 119 2.66 7.04 2.65
CA ALA A 119 1.22 7.14 2.48
C ALA A 119 0.47 6.42 3.62
N TYR A 120 0.89 5.20 4.00
CA TYR A 120 0.30 4.52 5.16
C TYR A 120 0.49 5.29 6.45
N LEU A 121 1.70 5.82 6.70
CA LEU A 121 1.98 6.65 7.85
C LEU A 121 1.03 7.85 7.91
N THR A 122 0.90 8.58 6.79
CA THR A 122 0.09 9.80 6.73
C THR A 122 -1.38 9.50 6.97
N VAL A 123 -1.94 8.51 6.26
CA VAL A 123 -3.36 8.16 6.40
C VAL A 123 -3.67 7.61 7.79
N ALA A 124 -2.80 6.77 8.34
CA ALA A 124 -2.98 6.24 9.70
C ALA A 124 -2.82 7.32 10.79
N CYS A 125 -2.01 8.35 10.56
CA CYS A 125 -1.90 9.50 11.45
C CYS A 125 -3.11 10.45 11.38
N ILE A 126 -3.80 10.55 10.23
CA ILE A 126 -5.01 11.37 10.10
C ILE A 126 -6.13 10.83 11.01
N ASP A 127 -6.27 9.51 11.09
CA ASP A 127 -7.26 8.82 11.92
C ASP A 127 -6.57 7.96 13.00
N ALA A 128 -5.69 8.62 13.76
CA ALA A 128 -4.84 7.96 14.75
C ALA A 128 -5.66 7.29 15.87
N GLU A 129 -6.79 7.87 16.27
CA GLU A 129 -7.67 7.29 17.29
C GLU A 129 -8.23 5.94 16.83
N THR A 130 -8.81 5.88 15.63
CA THR A 130 -9.36 4.63 15.10
C THR A 130 -8.27 3.60 14.85
N PHE A 131 -7.10 4.04 14.36
CA PHE A 131 -5.93 3.19 14.17
C PHE A 131 -5.48 2.53 15.48
N ALA A 132 -5.32 3.32 16.56
CA ALA A 132 -4.94 2.77 17.86
C ALA A 132 -6.00 1.86 18.47
N ALA A 133 -7.28 2.22 18.34
CA ALA A 133 -8.39 1.42 18.86
C ALA A 133 -8.53 0.06 18.15
N ASN A 134 -8.07 -0.04 16.90
CA ASN A 134 -8.25 -1.22 16.05
C ASN A 134 -6.93 -1.82 15.56
N LEU A 135 -5.84 -1.62 16.30
CA LEU A 135 -4.49 -1.95 15.84
C LEU A 135 -4.34 -3.38 15.29
N PRO A 136 -4.77 -4.46 15.99
CA PRO A 136 -4.64 -5.82 15.47
C PRO A 136 -5.44 -6.03 14.18
N ARG A 137 -6.62 -5.39 14.09
CA ARG A 137 -7.48 -5.47 12.91
C ARG A 137 -6.82 -4.75 11.73
N PHE A 138 -6.22 -3.58 11.92
CA PHE A 138 -5.56 -2.85 10.83
C PHE A 138 -4.39 -3.65 10.25
N PHE A 139 -3.53 -4.22 11.11
CA PHE A 139 -2.44 -5.08 10.65
C PHE A 139 -2.96 -6.34 9.96
N PHE A 140 -4.00 -6.99 10.49
CA PHE A 140 -4.60 -8.17 9.86
C PHE A 140 -5.15 -7.85 8.47
N VAL A 141 -5.91 -6.76 8.36
CA VAL A 141 -6.57 -6.35 7.11
C VAL A 141 -5.55 -5.92 6.08
N TYR A 142 -4.52 -5.18 6.49
CA TYR A 142 -3.40 -4.87 5.63
C TYR A 142 -2.73 -6.15 5.15
N ILE A 143 -2.23 -7.00 6.05
CA ILE A 143 -1.45 -8.19 5.66
C ILE A 143 -2.30 -9.12 4.79
N VAL A 144 -3.46 -9.55 5.27
CA VAL A 144 -4.28 -10.54 4.56
C VAL A 144 -4.93 -9.92 3.33
N GLY A 145 -5.53 -8.75 3.47
CA GLY A 145 -6.24 -8.07 2.38
C GLY A 145 -5.29 -7.65 1.26
N SER A 146 -4.14 -7.05 1.59
CA SER A 146 -3.12 -6.65 0.62
C SER A 146 -2.55 -7.87 -0.12
N LEU A 147 -2.16 -8.93 0.61
CA LEU A 147 -1.63 -10.15 -0.01
C LEU A 147 -2.64 -10.82 -0.95
N VAL A 148 -3.91 -10.94 -0.53
CA VAL A 148 -4.96 -11.53 -1.37
C VAL A 148 -5.20 -10.67 -2.61
N PHE A 149 -5.38 -9.36 -2.42
CA PHE A 149 -5.70 -8.46 -3.51
C PHE A 149 -4.57 -8.39 -4.54
N ASN A 150 -3.36 -8.06 -4.08
CA ASN A 150 -2.20 -7.92 -4.95
C ASN A 150 -1.77 -9.28 -5.51
N GLY A 151 -1.96 -10.37 -4.77
CA GLY A 151 -1.76 -11.73 -5.26
C GLY A 151 -2.65 -12.03 -6.46
N VAL A 152 -3.94 -11.67 -6.41
CA VAL A 152 -4.84 -11.79 -7.57
C VAL A 152 -4.36 -10.93 -8.74
N CYS A 153 -3.90 -9.70 -8.49
CA CYS A 153 -3.31 -8.85 -9.54
C CYS A 153 -2.14 -9.54 -10.26
N ILE A 154 -1.26 -10.21 -9.52
CA ILE A 154 -0.15 -10.98 -10.11
C ILE A 154 -0.67 -12.16 -10.92
N LEU A 155 -1.70 -12.86 -10.43
CA LEU A 155 -2.31 -13.99 -11.15
C LEU A 155 -2.94 -13.56 -12.47
N LEU A 156 -3.53 -12.36 -12.55
CA LEU A 156 -4.11 -11.79 -13.77
C LEU A 156 -3.08 -11.53 -14.88
N MET A 157 -1.78 -11.50 -14.58
CA MET A 157 -0.74 -11.33 -15.59
C MET A 157 -0.70 -12.48 -16.60
N LYS A 158 -0.90 -13.73 -16.15
CA LYS A 158 -0.86 -14.92 -17.02
C LYS A 158 -1.98 -14.88 -18.09
N PRO A 159 -3.27 -14.75 -17.73
CA PRO A 159 -4.33 -14.67 -18.72
C PRO A 159 -4.23 -13.42 -19.60
N ALA A 160 -3.79 -12.27 -19.05
CA ALA A 160 -3.56 -11.07 -19.86
C ALA A 160 -2.48 -11.28 -20.94
N LYS A 161 -1.36 -11.94 -20.60
CA LYS A 161 -0.31 -12.29 -21.57
C LYS A 161 -0.81 -13.27 -22.63
N ALA A 162 -1.57 -14.29 -22.22
CA ALA A 162 -2.15 -15.27 -23.14
C ALA A 162 -3.13 -14.61 -24.13
N LEU A 163 -4.01 -13.73 -23.64
CA LEU A 163 -4.98 -13.01 -24.46
C LEU A 163 -4.29 -12.05 -25.45
N ALA A 164 -3.26 -11.34 -25.00
CA ALA A 164 -2.44 -10.47 -25.85
C ALA A 164 -1.73 -11.25 -26.97
N ALA A 165 -1.13 -12.39 -26.65
CA ALA A 165 -0.44 -13.21 -27.64
C ALA A 165 -1.40 -13.80 -28.68
N LYS A 166 -2.60 -14.21 -28.27
CA LYS A 166 -3.64 -14.72 -29.19
C LYS A 166 -4.16 -13.65 -30.14
N THR A 167 -4.38 -12.44 -29.65
CA THR A 167 -5.04 -11.36 -30.39
C THR A 167 -4.13 -10.61 -31.35
N VAL A 168 -2.80 -10.72 -31.22
CA VAL A 168 -1.84 -10.20 -32.22
C VAL A 168 -1.53 -11.22 -33.32
N LYS A 169 -1.76 -12.51 -33.07
CA LYS A 169 -1.63 -13.57 -34.09
C LYS A 169 -2.89 -13.71 -34.97
N ALA A 170 -3.98 -13.06 -34.57
CA ALA A 170 -5.26 -13.04 -35.29
C ALA A 170 -5.35 -11.82 -36.22
#